data_AF-W1J5W1-F1
#
_entry.id   AF-W1J5W1-F1
#
_cell.length_a   1.000
_cell.length_b   1.000
_cell.length_c   1.000
_cell.angle_alpha   90.00
_cell.angle_beta   90.00
_cell.angle_gamma   90.00
#
_symmetry.space_group_name_H-M   'P 1'
#
loop_
_entity.id
_entity.type
_entity.pdbx_description
1 polymer ?
#
loop_
_entity_poly.entity_id
_entity_poly.type
_entity_poly.pdbx_seq_one_letter_code
_entity_poly.pdbx_strand_id
1 'polypeptide(L)'
;MLKTIAVALFLVSTAANTASFDCNKASSKPEKLICNTPTLSQADEALYVDYLQAKIATGNSDDFKKLVKQNWKLREKNCETEKCLLNWYERSIELYRQIAANKLIGNENSYLYGTPVKIKGTLTKESVGFPSLRLNDLISVFPQEGDEVGGDNTPEFGVAVMQLAMSDDSQWNIFEKFKGQNAVVTCGLYHSHTAHHKTPVLCSVMDISPIKTSNEKPVKNQKEKTSRSLDDFFTNNPELSKNIYIKKAIKDMAGGYALSDVYPAFSDETNAIRTRNAKLLESGYDYARLAIRGLQNNCQEGLGRVFGLQEKECQILSRYQDR
;
A
#
# COMPACT_ATOMS: atom_id res chain seq x y z
N MET A 1 -11.06 -32.64 -60.68
CA MET A 1 -11.76 -31.71 -59.77
C MET A 1 -11.88 -32.39 -58.41
N LEU A 2 -11.21 -31.91 -57.37
CA LEU A 2 -11.62 -32.13 -55.97
C LEU A 2 -11.03 -31.01 -55.11
N LYS A 3 -11.90 -30.32 -54.39
CA LYS A 3 -11.68 -29.01 -53.76
C LYS A 3 -10.85 -29.14 -52.48
N THR A 4 -9.71 -28.47 -52.41
CA THR A 4 -9.01 -28.20 -51.15
C THR A 4 -9.80 -27.15 -50.36
N ILE A 5 -10.46 -27.57 -49.29
CA ILE A 5 -11.10 -26.67 -48.33
C ILE A 5 -10.02 -26.22 -47.34
N ALA A 6 -9.54 -24.99 -47.49
CA ALA A 6 -8.69 -24.35 -46.51
C ALA A 6 -9.57 -23.85 -45.35
N VAL A 7 -9.50 -24.52 -44.19
CA VAL A 7 -10.13 -24.05 -42.96
C VAL A 7 -9.24 -22.95 -42.37
N ALA A 8 -9.67 -21.70 -42.53
CA ALA A 8 -9.03 -20.55 -41.89
C ALA A 8 -9.33 -20.60 -40.37
N LEU A 9 -8.29 -20.87 -39.58
CA LEU A 9 -8.33 -20.83 -38.12
C LEU A 9 -8.36 -19.35 -37.68
N PHE A 10 -9.55 -18.80 -37.46
CA PHE A 10 -9.71 -17.50 -36.83
C PHE A 10 -9.29 -17.62 -35.36
N LEU A 11 -8.07 -17.20 -35.04
CA LEU A 11 -7.64 -16.91 -33.68
C LEU A 11 -8.42 -15.69 -33.18
N VAL A 12 -9.59 -15.93 -32.58
CA VAL A 12 -10.29 -14.90 -31.82
C VAL A 12 -9.48 -14.69 -30.55
N SER A 13 -8.62 -13.67 -30.55
CA SER A 13 -7.93 -13.21 -29.35
C SER A 13 -8.99 -12.73 -28.35
N THR A 14 -9.36 -13.58 -27.39
CA THR A 14 -10.16 -13.14 -26.25
C THR A 14 -9.32 -12.14 -25.48
N ALA A 15 -9.68 -10.86 -25.56
CA ALA A 15 -9.10 -9.84 -24.70
C ALA A 15 -9.27 -10.30 -23.25
N ALA A 16 -8.17 -10.59 -22.57
CA ALA A 16 -8.20 -10.89 -21.16
C ALA A 16 -8.60 -9.62 -20.43
N ASN A 17 -9.84 -9.55 -19.95
CA ASN A 17 -10.26 -8.48 -19.06
C ASN A 17 -9.43 -8.59 -17.77
N THR A 18 -8.71 -7.51 -17.44
CA THR A 18 -7.94 -7.40 -16.20
C THR A 18 -8.87 -6.88 -15.10
N ALA A 19 -9.42 -7.79 -14.31
CA ALA A 19 -10.05 -7.44 -13.04
C ALA A 19 -8.96 -7.35 -11.97
N SER A 20 -9.26 -6.73 -10.82
CA SER A 20 -8.32 -6.67 -9.69
C SER A 20 -8.04 -8.03 -9.03
N PHE A 21 -8.68 -9.10 -9.52
CA PHE A 21 -8.57 -10.49 -9.08
C PHE A 21 -8.40 -11.46 -10.26
N ASP A 22 -7.97 -12.69 -9.95
CA ASP A 22 -7.76 -13.74 -10.95
C ASP A 22 -9.10 -14.28 -11.49
N CYS A 23 -9.44 -13.89 -12.73
CA CYS A 23 -10.67 -14.32 -13.39
C CYS A 23 -10.80 -15.83 -13.59
N ASN A 24 -9.71 -16.59 -13.55
CA ASN A 24 -9.78 -18.05 -13.60
C ASN A 24 -10.29 -18.67 -12.28
N LYS A 25 -10.26 -17.89 -11.20
CA LYS A 25 -10.77 -18.27 -9.87
C LYS A 25 -12.15 -17.70 -9.59
N ALA A 26 -12.75 -16.98 -10.54
CA ALA A 26 -14.08 -16.40 -10.42
C ALA A 26 -15.13 -17.50 -10.18
N SER A 27 -15.79 -17.45 -9.02
CA SER A 27 -16.71 -18.49 -8.57
C SER A 27 -18.15 -17.97 -8.56
N SER A 28 -18.35 -16.71 -8.20
CA SER A 28 -19.67 -16.11 -8.03
C SER A 28 -20.23 -15.51 -9.33
N LYS A 29 -21.54 -15.27 -9.36
CA LYS A 29 -22.21 -14.60 -10.49
C LYS A 29 -21.66 -13.17 -10.69
N PRO A 30 -21.50 -12.32 -9.65
CA PRO A 30 -20.79 -11.05 -9.75
C PRO A 30 -19.38 -11.16 -10.35
N GLU A 31 -18.54 -12.06 -9.81
CA GLU A 31 -17.15 -12.20 -10.27
C GLU A 31 -17.07 -12.59 -11.75
N LYS A 32 -17.92 -13.53 -12.17
CA LYS A 32 -18.02 -13.93 -13.59
C LYS A 32 -18.50 -12.78 -14.46
N LEU A 33 -19.45 -11.97 -13.98
CA LEU A 33 -19.96 -10.83 -14.74
C LEU A 33 -18.88 -9.75 -14.89
N ILE A 34 -18.11 -9.48 -13.84
CA ILE A 34 -16.96 -8.56 -13.87
C ILE A 34 -15.92 -9.04 -14.90
N CYS A 35 -15.53 -10.32 -14.84
CA CYS A 35 -14.51 -10.89 -15.72
C CYS A 35 -14.91 -10.92 -17.21
N ASN A 36 -16.21 -10.93 -17.53
CA ASN A 36 -16.69 -10.98 -18.91
C ASN A 36 -17.16 -9.62 -19.45
N THR A 37 -17.15 -8.57 -18.63
CA THR A 37 -17.67 -7.25 -19.01
C THR A 37 -16.59 -6.18 -18.86
N PRO A 38 -16.03 -5.65 -19.96
CA PRO A 38 -14.92 -4.69 -19.91
C PRO A 38 -15.18 -3.46 -19.03
N THR A 39 -16.41 -2.94 -19.04
CA THR A 39 -16.82 -1.78 -18.22
C THR A 39 -16.76 -2.10 -16.72
N LEU A 40 -17.20 -3.29 -16.32
CA LEU A 40 -17.14 -3.73 -14.92
C LEU A 40 -15.72 -4.06 -14.48
N SER A 41 -14.92 -4.65 -15.36
CA SER A 41 -13.51 -4.89 -15.11
C SER A 41 -12.79 -3.57 -14.82
N GLN A 42 -13.03 -2.53 -15.61
CA GLN A 42 -12.48 -1.20 -15.38
C GLN A 42 -12.97 -0.58 -14.06
N ALA A 43 -14.25 -0.71 -13.75
CA ALA A 43 -14.80 -0.23 -12.47
C ALA A 43 -14.19 -0.96 -11.26
N ASP A 44 -13.88 -2.26 -11.40
CA ASP A 44 -13.20 -3.06 -10.39
C ASP A 44 -11.76 -2.59 -10.15
N GLU A 45 -11.03 -2.29 -11.23
CA GLU A 45 -9.68 -1.72 -11.14
C GLU A 45 -9.69 -0.34 -10.48
N ALA A 46 -10.65 0.52 -10.82
CA ALA A 46 -10.80 1.85 -10.22
C ALA A 46 -11.04 1.75 -8.72
N LEU A 47 -11.98 0.90 -8.30
CA LEU A 47 -12.27 0.67 -6.88
C LEU A 47 -11.05 0.16 -6.11
N TYR A 48 -10.25 -0.72 -6.71
CA TYR A 48 -9.06 -1.27 -6.07
C TYR A 48 -8.10 -0.17 -5.60
N VAL A 49 -7.98 0.90 -6.37
CA VAL A 49 -7.10 2.02 -6.04
C VAL A 49 -7.65 2.84 -4.86
N ASP A 50 -8.94 3.16 -4.84
CA ASP A 50 -9.55 3.84 -3.70
C ASP A 50 -9.50 2.96 -2.43
N TYR A 51 -9.69 1.65 -2.57
CA TYR A 51 -9.50 0.68 -1.48
C TYR A 51 -8.07 0.72 -0.92
N LEU A 52 -7.04 0.77 -1.77
CA LEU A 52 -5.65 0.85 -1.32
C LEU A 52 -5.38 2.13 -0.54
N GLN A 53 -5.95 3.25 -0.97
CA GLN A 53 -5.82 4.53 -0.25
C GLN A 53 -6.47 4.46 1.12
N ALA A 54 -7.71 3.98 1.20
CA ALA A 54 -8.41 3.77 2.46
C ALA A 54 -7.68 2.77 3.38
N LYS A 55 -7.08 1.72 2.80
CA LYS A 55 -6.28 0.73 3.54
C LYS A 55 -5.04 1.35 4.17
N ILE A 56 -4.30 2.16 3.41
CA ILE A 56 -3.10 2.84 3.90
C ILE A 56 -3.50 3.86 4.97
N ALA A 57 -4.52 4.67 4.70
CA ALA A 57 -5.02 5.67 5.64
C ALA A 57 -5.43 5.03 6.97
N THR A 58 -6.15 3.92 6.94
CA THR A 58 -6.61 3.22 8.15
C THR A 58 -5.53 2.37 8.82
N GLY A 59 -4.34 2.24 8.24
CA GLY A 59 -3.32 1.29 8.69
C GLY A 59 -3.81 -0.17 8.62
N ASN A 60 -4.77 -0.46 7.74
CA ASN A 60 -5.43 -1.76 7.62
C ASN A 60 -6.04 -2.24 8.95
N SER A 61 -6.73 -1.35 9.66
CA SER A 61 -7.39 -1.66 10.94
C SER A 61 -8.42 -2.78 10.81
N ASP A 62 -8.74 -3.45 11.92
CA ASP A 62 -9.72 -4.54 11.89
C ASP A 62 -11.14 -4.06 11.55
N ASP A 63 -11.50 -2.84 11.95
CA ASP A 63 -12.75 -2.19 11.54
C ASP A 63 -12.79 -1.95 10.03
N PHE A 64 -11.68 -1.49 9.44
CA PHE A 64 -11.60 -1.32 7.99
C PHE A 64 -11.72 -2.67 7.25
N LYS A 65 -11.01 -3.70 7.71
CA LYS A 65 -11.14 -5.06 7.15
C LYS A 65 -12.57 -5.58 7.25
N LYS A 66 -13.25 -5.33 8.36
CA LYS A 66 -14.65 -5.72 8.58
C LYS A 66 -15.58 -4.98 7.62
N LEU A 67 -15.41 -3.68 7.46
CA LEU A 67 -16.15 -2.85 6.52
C LEU A 67 -15.97 -3.34 5.08
N VAL A 68 -14.73 -3.58 4.64
CA VAL A 68 -14.41 -4.10 3.30
C VAL A 68 -15.07 -5.46 3.07
N LYS A 69 -14.96 -6.36 4.05
CA LYS A 69 -15.60 -7.69 3.98
C LYS A 69 -17.13 -7.59 3.91
N GLN A 70 -17.73 -6.68 4.67
CA GLN A 70 -19.18 -6.45 4.63
C GLN A 70 -19.62 -5.86 3.29
N ASN A 71 -18.88 -4.88 2.78
CA ASN A 71 -19.18 -4.26 1.49
C ASN A 71 -19.10 -5.27 0.34
N TRP A 72 -18.05 -6.11 0.33
CA TRP A 72 -17.92 -7.22 -0.63
C TRP A 72 -19.08 -8.22 -0.50
N LYS A 73 -19.47 -8.62 0.71
CA LYS A 73 -20.62 -9.52 0.92
C LYS A 73 -21.93 -8.90 0.40
N LEU A 74 -22.11 -7.59 0.51
CA LEU A 74 -23.28 -6.90 -0.03
C LEU A 74 -23.31 -6.97 -1.56
N ARG A 75 -22.17 -6.79 -2.24
CA ARG A 75 -22.04 -7.03 -3.68
C ARG A 75 -22.46 -8.44 -4.05
N GLU A 76 -21.86 -9.42 -3.37
CA GLU A 76 -22.06 -10.85 -3.64
C GLU A 76 -23.53 -11.27 -3.50
N LYS A 77 -24.23 -10.72 -2.50
CA LYS A 77 -25.61 -11.10 -2.20
C LYS A 77 -26.64 -10.37 -3.08
N ASN A 78 -26.39 -9.12 -3.44
CA ASN A 78 -27.46 -8.24 -3.96
C ASN A 78 -27.30 -7.83 -5.42
N CYS A 79 -26.14 -8.06 -6.04
CA CYS A 79 -25.93 -7.66 -7.43
C CYS A 79 -25.89 -8.83 -8.40
N GLU A 80 -26.82 -8.81 -9.36
CA GLU A 80 -26.93 -9.84 -10.40
C GLU A 80 -26.86 -9.27 -11.82
N THR A 81 -26.76 -7.96 -11.96
CA THR A 81 -26.76 -7.24 -13.24
C THR A 81 -25.60 -6.26 -13.31
N GLU A 82 -25.17 -5.93 -14.53
CA GLU A 82 -24.10 -4.96 -14.76
C GLU A 82 -24.42 -3.61 -14.12
N LYS A 83 -25.66 -3.12 -14.32
CA LYS A 83 -26.12 -1.87 -13.71
C LYS A 83 -26.04 -1.89 -12.17
N CYS A 84 -26.36 -3.01 -11.51
CA CYS A 84 -26.21 -3.11 -10.06
C CYS A 84 -24.76 -2.99 -9.63
N LEU A 85 -23.87 -3.70 -10.33
CA LEU A 85 -22.44 -3.69 -10.01
C LEU A 85 -21.83 -2.31 -10.23
N LEU A 86 -22.15 -1.62 -11.33
CA LEU A 86 -21.71 -0.24 -11.56
C LEU A 86 -22.14 0.69 -10.42
N ASN A 87 -23.41 0.66 -10.03
CA ASN A 87 -23.89 1.46 -8.89
C ASN A 87 -23.20 1.09 -7.57
N TRP A 88 -22.86 -0.18 -7.37
CA TRP A 88 -22.13 -0.62 -6.18
C TRP A 88 -20.67 -0.12 -6.19
N TYR A 89 -20.01 -0.14 -7.36
CA TYR A 89 -18.66 0.41 -7.53
C TYR A 89 -18.64 1.90 -7.23
N GLU A 90 -19.55 2.69 -7.81
CA GLU A 90 -19.65 4.13 -7.55
C GLU A 90 -19.75 4.45 -6.05
N ARG A 91 -20.66 3.76 -5.34
CA ARG A 91 -20.85 3.95 -3.89
C ARG A 91 -19.63 3.50 -3.07
N SER A 92 -18.96 2.43 -3.50
CA SER A 92 -17.82 1.87 -2.79
C SER A 92 -16.57 2.72 -2.98
N ILE A 93 -16.39 3.30 -4.17
CA ILE A 93 -15.36 4.31 -4.47
C ILE A 93 -15.54 5.49 -3.53
N GLU A 94 -16.74 6.07 -3.46
CA GLU A 94 -17.03 7.21 -2.60
C GLU A 94 -16.79 6.88 -1.12
N LEU A 95 -17.25 5.71 -0.65
CA LEU A 95 -17.01 5.23 0.70
C LEU A 95 -15.51 5.19 1.06
N TYR A 96 -14.68 4.64 0.16
CA TYR A 96 -13.25 4.54 0.41
C TYR A 96 -12.53 5.90 0.33
N ARG A 97 -12.95 6.78 -0.59
CA ARG A 97 -12.43 8.16 -0.65
C ARG A 97 -12.72 8.93 0.64
N GLN A 98 -13.94 8.83 1.17
CA GLN A 98 -14.29 9.46 2.45
C GLN A 98 -13.47 8.91 3.61
N ILE A 99 -13.24 7.59 3.66
CA ILE A 99 -12.40 6.97 4.69
C ILE A 99 -10.94 7.47 4.59
N ALA A 100 -10.42 7.64 3.38
CA ALA A 100 -9.08 8.18 3.15
C ALA A 100 -8.99 9.66 3.56
N ALA A 101 -10.00 10.46 3.23
CA ALA A 101 -10.06 11.89 3.52
C ALA A 101 -10.23 12.21 5.02
N ASN A 102 -11.02 11.42 5.76
CA ASN A 102 -11.38 11.70 7.16
C ASN A 102 -10.21 11.59 8.16
N LYS A 103 -9.02 11.12 7.75
CA LYS A 103 -7.80 11.09 8.60
C LYS A 103 -6.99 12.39 8.54
N LEU A 104 -7.38 13.37 7.73
CA LEU A 104 -6.66 14.63 7.58
C LEU A 104 -7.08 15.65 8.63
N ILE A 105 -6.39 15.67 9.77
CA ILE A 105 -6.34 16.83 10.66
C ILE A 105 -4.92 17.41 10.57
N GLY A 106 -4.72 18.33 9.63
CA GLY A 106 -3.46 19.08 9.46
C GLY A 106 -3.27 19.61 8.03
N ASN A 107 -2.69 20.81 7.90
CA ASN A 107 -2.34 21.43 6.60
C ASN A 107 -0.92 21.03 6.11
N GLU A 108 -0.33 20.00 6.73
CA GLU A 108 0.94 19.42 6.28
C GLU A 108 0.65 18.47 5.11
N ASN A 109 1.44 18.59 4.03
CA ASN A 109 1.32 17.80 2.78
C ASN A 109 0.17 18.18 1.82
N SER A 110 -0.14 19.47 1.74
CA SER A 110 -0.99 20.06 0.69
C SER A 110 -0.14 20.55 -0.49
N TYR A 111 -0.54 20.22 -1.72
CA TYR A 111 0.17 20.60 -2.95
C TYR A 111 -0.78 21.20 -3.99
N LEU A 112 -0.22 21.91 -4.98
CA LEU A 112 -0.98 22.45 -6.12
C LEU A 112 -0.70 21.64 -7.39
N TYR A 113 -1.71 21.44 -8.23
CA TYR A 113 -1.54 20.83 -9.55
C TYR A 113 -0.59 21.64 -10.43
N GLY A 114 0.17 20.96 -11.30
CA GLY A 114 1.14 21.60 -12.20
C GLY A 114 2.40 22.17 -11.53
N THR A 115 2.42 22.34 -10.21
CA THR A 115 3.62 22.75 -9.47
C THR A 115 4.55 21.55 -9.24
N PRO A 116 5.84 21.61 -9.61
CA PRO A 116 6.79 20.55 -9.30
C PRO A 116 6.95 20.32 -7.80
N VAL A 117 6.78 19.07 -7.37
CA VAL A 117 6.89 18.67 -5.97
C VAL A 117 7.79 17.44 -5.82
N LYS A 118 8.43 17.31 -4.65
CA LYS A 118 9.23 16.14 -4.29
C LYS A 118 8.45 15.27 -3.31
N ILE A 119 7.99 14.11 -3.76
CA ILE A 119 7.21 13.19 -2.94
C ILE A 119 8.02 11.95 -2.62
N LYS A 120 7.99 11.53 -1.36
CA LYS A 120 8.64 10.32 -0.88
C LYS A 120 7.66 9.15 -0.92
N GLY A 121 8.13 8.01 -1.39
CA GLY A 121 7.33 6.80 -1.39
C GLY A 121 8.09 5.58 -1.87
N THR A 122 7.39 4.46 -1.94
CA THR A 122 7.89 3.21 -2.50
C THR A 122 7.44 3.07 -3.96
N LEU A 123 8.41 2.91 -4.87
CA LEU A 123 8.13 2.60 -6.27
C LEU A 123 7.49 1.22 -6.35
N THR A 124 6.28 1.10 -6.91
CA THR A 124 5.56 -0.17 -6.94
C THR A 124 4.94 -0.40 -8.31
N LYS A 125 4.89 -1.65 -8.76
CA LYS A 125 4.01 -2.04 -9.87
C LYS A 125 2.74 -2.62 -9.25
N GLU A 126 1.62 -1.92 -9.41
CA GLU A 126 0.35 -2.35 -8.83
C GLU A 126 -0.15 -3.62 -9.53
N SER A 127 -1.07 -4.35 -8.88
CA SER A 127 -1.62 -5.61 -9.39
C SER A 127 -2.24 -5.47 -10.77
N VAL A 128 -2.87 -4.33 -11.05
CA VAL A 128 -3.46 -3.94 -12.33
C VAL A 128 -2.43 -3.39 -13.34
N GLY A 129 -1.14 -3.54 -13.04
CA GLY A 129 -0.04 -3.43 -14.00
C GLY A 129 0.59 -2.05 -14.20
N PHE A 130 0.07 -0.99 -13.57
CA PHE A 130 0.60 0.37 -13.74
C PHE A 130 1.75 0.68 -12.75
N PRO A 131 2.72 1.53 -13.15
CA PRO A 131 3.77 2.01 -12.26
C PRO A 131 3.20 3.06 -11.29
N SER A 132 3.50 2.92 -10.00
CA SER A 132 3.01 3.78 -8.95
C SER A 132 4.12 4.22 -7.99
N LEU A 133 3.83 5.29 -7.26
CA LEU A 133 4.48 5.64 -6.01
C LEU A 133 3.45 5.47 -4.90
N ARG A 134 3.73 4.57 -3.95
CA ARG A 134 2.97 4.47 -2.69
C ARG A 134 3.57 5.44 -1.71
N LEU A 135 2.80 6.43 -1.29
CA LEU A 135 3.33 7.57 -0.56
C LEU A 135 3.63 7.20 0.90
N ASN A 136 4.69 7.78 1.44
CA ASN A 136 4.99 7.63 2.86
C ASN A 136 3.97 8.37 3.73
N ASP A 137 3.53 9.53 3.25
CA ASP A 137 2.57 10.40 3.89
C ASP A 137 1.38 10.62 2.95
N LEU A 138 0.16 10.71 3.49
CA LEU A 138 -1.02 11.07 2.72
C LEU A 138 -0.91 12.53 2.29
N ILE A 139 -1.34 12.82 1.06
CA ILE A 139 -1.30 14.18 0.52
C ILE A 139 -2.68 14.66 0.10
N SER A 140 -2.85 15.97 0.04
CA SER A 140 -3.98 16.62 -0.64
C SER A 140 -3.47 17.46 -1.79
N VAL A 141 -4.21 17.50 -2.89
CA VAL A 141 -3.80 18.24 -4.09
C VAL A 141 -4.96 19.11 -4.58
N PHE A 142 -4.65 20.37 -4.86
CA PHE A 142 -5.61 21.40 -5.20
C PHE A 142 -5.30 22.03 -6.56
N PRO A 143 -6.30 22.58 -7.27
CA PRO A 143 -6.04 23.39 -8.46
C PRO A 143 -5.30 24.70 -8.12
N GLN A 144 -4.78 25.39 -9.12
CA GLN A 144 -4.09 26.67 -8.91
C GLN A 144 -5.08 27.73 -8.44
N GLU A 145 -4.56 28.79 -7.81
CA GLU A 145 -5.40 29.91 -7.39
C GLU A 145 -6.02 30.58 -8.62
N GLY A 146 -7.36 30.69 -8.63
CA GLY A 146 -8.13 31.27 -9.73
C GLY A 146 -8.68 30.26 -10.73
N ASP A 147 -8.32 28.98 -10.63
CA ASP A 147 -8.91 27.92 -11.45
C ASP A 147 -10.36 27.63 -11.02
N GLU A 148 -11.24 27.39 -11.99
CA GLU A 148 -12.60 26.90 -11.72
C GLU A 148 -12.54 25.46 -11.20
N VAL A 149 -13.14 25.22 -10.03
CA VAL A 149 -13.17 23.90 -9.39
C VAL A 149 -14.13 22.97 -10.14
N GLY A 150 -13.63 21.78 -10.50
CA GLY A 150 -14.39 20.72 -11.16
C GLY A 150 -13.67 20.18 -12.40
N GLY A 151 -14.11 19.00 -12.88
CA GLY A 151 -13.41 18.31 -13.97
C GLY A 151 -11.94 18.09 -13.63
N ASP A 152 -11.03 18.60 -14.46
CA ASP A 152 -9.57 18.52 -14.28
C ASP A 152 -9.03 19.29 -13.08
N ASN A 153 -9.85 20.13 -12.47
CA ASN A 153 -9.51 20.96 -11.32
C ASN A 153 -10.19 20.45 -10.04
N THR A 154 -10.60 19.17 -10.02
CA THR A 154 -11.19 18.55 -8.83
C THR A 154 -10.11 18.37 -7.75
N PRO A 155 -10.30 18.91 -6.52
CA PRO A 155 -9.38 18.67 -5.42
C PRO A 155 -9.39 17.21 -4.99
N GLU A 156 -8.22 16.69 -4.65
CA GLU A 156 -8.03 15.30 -4.22
C GLU A 156 -7.51 15.25 -2.79
N PHE A 157 -8.05 14.35 -1.99
CA PHE A 157 -7.78 14.26 -0.55
C PHE A 157 -7.35 12.85 -0.16
N GLY A 158 -6.40 12.75 0.77
CA GLY A 158 -5.99 11.47 1.33
C GLY A 158 -5.29 10.57 0.32
N VAL A 159 -4.62 11.17 -0.66
CA VAL A 159 -3.95 10.46 -1.75
C VAL A 159 -2.78 9.70 -1.15
N ALA A 160 -2.85 8.37 -1.22
CA ALA A 160 -1.82 7.47 -0.70
C ALA A 160 -1.04 6.74 -1.80
N VAL A 161 -1.55 6.75 -3.04
CA VAL A 161 -0.95 6.08 -4.19
C VAL A 161 -1.13 7.00 -5.41
N MET A 162 -0.05 7.25 -6.12
CA MET A 162 -0.06 8.01 -7.37
C MET A 162 0.48 7.15 -8.51
N GLN A 163 -0.19 7.15 -9.65
CA GLN A 163 0.33 6.57 -10.88
C GLN A 163 1.44 7.48 -11.41
N LEU A 164 2.56 6.85 -11.80
CA LEU A 164 3.70 7.52 -12.41
C LEU A 164 3.50 7.58 -13.92
N ALA A 165 3.36 8.78 -14.46
CA ALA A 165 3.38 9.03 -15.89
C ALA A 165 4.83 9.31 -16.30
N MET A 166 5.53 8.26 -16.75
CA MET A 166 6.91 8.35 -17.23
C MET A 166 6.94 8.69 -18.72
N SER A 167 7.83 9.61 -19.11
CA SER A 167 7.90 10.16 -20.47
C SER A 167 9.05 9.63 -21.32
N ASP A 168 10.06 9.00 -20.71
CA ASP A 168 11.26 8.53 -21.41
C ASP A 168 11.81 7.20 -20.87
N ASP A 169 12.64 6.53 -21.67
CA ASP A 169 13.23 5.22 -21.34
C ASP A 169 14.14 5.27 -20.11
N SER A 170 14.77 6.40 -19.80
CA SER A 170 15.62 6.54 -18.62
C SER A 170 14.80 6.41 -17.34
N GLN A 171 13.64 7.09 -17.28
CA GLN A 171 12.72 6.98 -16.16
C GLN A 171 12.21 5.55 -15.99
N TRP A 172 11.81 4.89 -17.09
CA TRP A 172 11.39 3.48 -17.07
C TRP A 172 12.50 2.54 -16.58
N ASN A 173 13.73 2.73 -17.04
CA ASN A 173 14.87 1.94 -16.61
C ASN A 173 15.17 2.11 -15.11
N ILE A 174 15.05 3.33 -14.58
CA ILE A 174 15.19 3.59 -13.15
C ILE A 174 14.04 2.92 -12.38
N PHE A 175 12.80 3.11 -12.80
CA PHE A 175 11.64 2.48 -12.16
C PHE A 175 11.78 0.95 -12.12
N GLU A 176 12.05 0.30 -13.25
CA GLU A 176 12.16 -1.16 -13.29
C GLU A 176 13.32 -1.71 -12.45
N LYS A 177 14.42 -0.96 -12.35
CA LYS A 177 15.58 -1.31 -11.53
C LYS A 177 15.33 -1.13 -10.03
N PHE A 178 14.53 -0.13 -9.65
CA PHE A 178 14.34 0.28 -8.26
C PHE A 178 12.92 0.05 -7.73
N LYS A 179 12.03 -0.59 -8.49
CA LYS A 179 10.71 -1.03 -8.00
C LYS A 179 10.87 -1.90 -6.74
N GLY A 180 9.99 -1.69 -5.78
CA GLY A 180 10.06 -2.24 -4.42
C GLY A 180 10.96 -1.44 -3.46
N GLN A 181 11.66 -0.40 -3.93
CA GLN A 181 12.52 0.45 -3.09
C GLN A 181 11.90 1.84 -2.89
N ASN A 182 12.34 2.50 -1.82
CA ASN A 182 11.97 3.88 -1.56
C ASN A 182 12.71 4.82 -2.52
N ALA A 183 12.00 5.84 -2.97
CA ALA A 183 12.52 6.90 -3.82
C ALA A 183 11.94 8.24 -3.40
N VAL A 184 12.65 9.30 -3.75
CA VAL A 184 12.06 10.63 -3.90
C VAL A 184 11.74 10.78 -5.39
N VAL A 185 10.48 11.04 -5.72
CA VAL A 185 10.06 11.34 -7.09
C VAL A 185 9.75 12.83 -7.17
N THR A 186 10.38 13.51 -8.12
CA THR A 186 10.04 14.88 -8.48
C THR A 186 9.03 14.83 -9.63
N CYS A 187 7.84 15.41 -9.46
CA CYS A 187 6.84 15.45 -10.50
C CYS A 187 5.89 16.64 -10.41
N GLY A 188 5.27 16.98 -11.54
CA GLY A 188 4.06 17.79 -11.55
C GLY A 188 2.84 16.89 -11.30
N LEU A 189 1.96 17.31 -10.38
CA LEU A 189 0.74 16.58 -10.05
C LEU A 189 -0.41 17.02 -10.96
N TYR A 190 -1.26 16.08 -11.35
CA TYR A 190 -2.45 16.36 -12.18
C TYR A 190 -3.64 15.51 -11.74
N HIS A 191 -4.85 16.08 -11.84
CA HIS A 191 -6.07 15.29 -11.69
C HIS A 191 -6.19 14.25 -12.79
N SER A 192 -6.72 13.09 -12.43
CA SER A 192 -6.95 11.97 -13.33
C SER A 192 -8.40 11.92 -13.78
N HIS A 193 -8.70 12.45 -14.99
CA HIS A 193 -10.05 12.45 -15.55
C HIS A 193 -10.34 11.36 -16.61
N THR A 194 -9.34 10.58 -17.06
CA THR A 194 -9.51 9.63 -18.18
C THR A 194 -9.57 8.17 -17.73
N ALA A 195 -10.22 7.32 -18.53
CA ALA A 195 -10.33 5.87 -18.30
C ALA A 195 -8.97 5.12 -18.30
N HIS A 196 -7.90 5.74 -18.81
CA HIS A 196 -6.56 5.16 -18.82
C HIS A 196 -5.73 5.51 -17.58
N HIS A 197 -6.21 6.45 -16.77
CA HIS A 197 -5.59 6.82 -15.51
C HIS A 197 -6.15 5.95 -14.38
N LYS A 198 -5.29 5.54 -13.46
CA LYS A 198 -5.60 4.50 -12.47
C LYS A 198 -5.69 5.05 -11.05
N THR A 199 -5.15 6.22 -10.77
CA THR A 199 -5.20 6.89 -9.46
C THR A 199 -5.76 8.30 -9.60
N PRO A 200 -6.46 8.85 -8.59
CA PRO A 200 -7.05 10.19 -8.67
C PRO A 200 -6.04 11.31 -8.97
N VAL A 201 -4.78 11.12 -8.55
CA VAL A 201 -3.66 12.00 -8.88
C VAL A 201 -2.62 11.25 -9.71
N LEU A 202 -2.21 11.84 -10.83
CA LEU A 202 -1.05 11.45 -11.62
C LEU A 202 0.18 12.23 -11.20
N CYS A 203 1.33 11.58 -11.25
CA CYS A 203 2.64 12.16 -11.07
C CYS A 203 3.36 12.14 -12.42
N SER A 204 3.37 13.28 -13.13
CA SER A 204 4.14 13.47 -14.36
C SER A 204 5.62 13.55 -14.01
N VAL A 205 6.32 12.44 -14.19
CA VAL A 205 7.67 12.24 -13.64
C VAL A 205 8.67 13.19 -14.32
N MET A 206 9.41 13.92 -13.50
CA MET A 206 10.54 14.75 -13.92
C MET A 206 11.87 14.13 -13.50
N ASP A 207 11.93 13.56 -12.29
CA ASP A 207 13.10 12.86 -11.77
C ASP A 207 12.68 11.74 -10.81
N ILE A 208 13.38 10.61 -10.87
CA ILE A 208 13.29 9.54 -9.88
C ILE A 208 14.66 9.44 -9.23
N SER A 209 14.71 9.73 -7.93
CA SER A 209 15.89 9.62 -7.09
C SER A 209 15.72 8.43 -6.14
N PRO A 210 16.12 7.21 -6.53
CA PRO A 210 16.11 6.06 -5.64
C PRO A 210 16.93 6.36 -4.40
N ILE A 211 16.36 6.08 -3.25
CA ILE A 211 17.09 6.18 -1.99
C ILE A 211 17.93 4.91 -1.91
N LYS A 212 19.15 4.97 -2.46
CA LYS A 212 20.09 3.84 -2.51
C LYS A 212 20.28 3.29 -1.09
N THR A 213 19.79 2.09 -0.85
CA THR A 213 20.50 1.14 0.01
C THR A 213 21.70 0.66 -0.81
N SER A 214 22.91 1.00 -0.39
CA SER A 214 24.14 0.70 -1.13
C SER A 214 24.31 -0.81 -1.35
N ASN A 215 24.20 -1.28 -2.60
CA ASN A 215 24.64 -2.61 -3.02
C ASN A 215 26.11 -2.56 -3.46
N GLU A 216 27.06 -3.02 -2.64
CA GLU A 216 28.43 -3.39 -3.08
C GLU A 216 28.44 -4.85 -3.59
N LYS A 217 29.09 -5.11 -4.74
CA LYS A 217 29.41 -6.49 -5.19
C LYS A 217 30.46 -7.12 -4.24
N PRO A 218 30.49 -8.46 -4.07
CA PRO A 218 31.23 -9.10 -2.99
C PRO A 218 32.74 -9.01 -3.21
N VAL A 219 33.37 -7.99 -2.63
CA VAL A 219 34.80 -7.97 -2.33
C VAL A 219 34.93 -8.28 -0.85
N LYS A 220 35.69 -9.33 -0.52
CA LYS A 220 36.04 -9.65 0.86
C LYS A 220 36.79 -8.45 1.47
N ASN A 221 36.08 -7.62 2.23
CA ASN A 221 36.48 -7.15 3.55
C ASN A 221 35.40 -6.23 4.18
N GLN A 222 34.72 -6.80 5.17
CA GLN A 222 34.31 -6.20 6.44
C GLN A 222 33.77 -4.75 6.41
N LYS A 223 32.44 -4.60 6.25
CA LYS A 223 31.67 -3.56 6.94
C LYS A 223 30.70 -4.27 7.88
N GLU A 224 30.78 -3.97 9.16
CA GLU A 224 30.16 -4.70 10.27
C GLU A 224 28.68 -5.02 10.03
N LYS A 225 28.47 -6.29 9.67
CA LYS A 225 27.23 -7.02 9.87
C LYS A 225 27.05 -7.20 11.37
N THR A 226 26.47 -6.23 12.06
CA THR A 226 25.81 -6.59 13.32
C THR A 226 24.39 -6.99 12.95
N SER A 227 24.23 -8.26 12.59
CA SER A 227 22.94 -8.94 12.65
C SER A 227 22.50 -8.83 14.11
N ARG A 228 21.61 -7.89 14.42
CA ARG A 228 21.16 -7.64 15.79
C ARG A 228 19.76 -8.18 15.96
N SER A 229 19.72 -9.27 16.70
CA SER A 229 18.50 -9.97 17.05
C SER A 229 17.64 -9.13 17.99
N LEU A 230 16.41 -9.58 18.16
CA LEU A 230 15.51 -9.06 19.18
C LEU A 230 16.08 -9.22 20.60
N ASP A 231 16.90 -10.25 20.84
CA ASP A 231 17.54 -10.44 22.14
C ASP A 231 18.72 -9.48 22.35
N ASP A 232 19.43 -9.08 21.28
CA ASP A 232 20.43 -8.01 21.33
C ASP A 232 19.79 -6.67 21.69
N PHE A 233 18.54 -6.43 21.26
CA PHE A 233 17.77 -5.26 21.67
C PHE A 233 17.54 -5.22 23.18
N PHE A 234 17.08 -6.33 23.75
CA PHE A 234 16.81 -6.42 25.18
C PHE A 234 18.07 -6.43 26.04
N THR A 235 19.19 -6.93 25.50
CA THR A 235 20.50 -6.87 26.14
C THR A 235 21.00 -5.42 26.24
N ASN A 236 20.80 -4.63 25.17
CA ASN A 236 21.19 -3.23 25.15
C ASN A 236 20.22 -2.29 25.89
N ASN A 237 19.00 -2.75 26.15
CA ASN A 237 17.95 -1.96 26.80
C ASN A 237 17.42 -2.69 28.04
N PRO A 238 18.26 -2.85 29.08
CA PRO A 238 17.91 -3.67 30.26
C PRO A 238 16.68 -3.14 31.00
N GLU A 239 16.44 -1.82 30.99
CA GLU A 239 15.26 -1.23 31.63
C GLU A 239 13.94 -1.66 30.97
N LEU A 240 13.95 -1.94 29.67
CA LEU A 240 12.79 -2.46 28.95
C LEU A 240 12.66 -3.98 29.08
N SER A 241 13.78 -4.68 29.26
CA SER A 241 13.78 -6.15 29.36
C SER A 241 13.49 -6.67 30.77
N LYS A 242 13.70 -5.85 31.81
CA LYS A 242 13.38 -6.18 33.21
C LYS A 242 11.87 -6.18 33.48
N ASN A 243 11.10 -5.31 32.81
CA ASN A 243 9.64 -5.32 32.96
C ASN A 243 9.02 -6.33 31.99
N ILE A 244 8.41 -7.40 32.53
CA ILE A 244 7.87 -8.51 31.74
C ILE A 244 6.74 -8.08 30.78
N TYR A 245 5.94 -7.07 31.16
CA TYR A 245 4.83 -6.57 30.33
C TYR A 245 5.36 -5.76 29.16
N ILE A 246 6.33 -4.88 29.40
CA ILE A 246 7.01 -4.11 28.33
C ILE A 246 7.73 -5.05 27.38
N LYS A 247 8.51 -6.01 27.92
CA LYS A 247 9.22 -7.00 27.12
C LYS A 247 8.27 -7.81 26.24
N LYS A 248 7.15 -8.27 26.80
CA LYS A 248 6.13 -9.02 26.06
C LYS A 248 5.48 -8.18 24.97
N ALA A 249 5.06 -6.96 25.28
CA ALA A 249 4.44 -6.05 24.32
C ALA A 249 5.36 -5.74 23.14
N ILE A 250 6.65 -5.49 23.41
CA ILE A 250 7.66 -5.27 22.37
C ILE A 250 7.84 -6.52 21.52
N LYS A 251 7.94 -7.72 22.13
CA LYS A 251 8.08 -8.99 21.38
C LYS A 251 6.89 -9.27 20.48
N ASP A 252 5.68 -9.09 20.99
CA ASP A 252 4.44 -9.38 20.26
C ASP A 252 4.28 -8.42 19.07
N MET A 253 4.51 -7.13 19.28
CA MET A 253 4.37 -6.12 18.23
C MET A 253 5.50 -6.20 17.19
N ALA A 254 6.75 -6.41 17.62
CA ALA A 254 7.88 -6.67 16.73
C ALA A 254 7.66 -7.93 15.89
N GLY A 255 7.13 -8.99 16.48
CA GLY A 255 6.76 -10.22 15.78
C GLY A 255 5.63 -10.02 14.78
N GLY A 256 4.65 -9.17 15.10
CA GLY A 256 3.58 -8.77 14.18
C GLY A 256 4.11 -8.03 12.96
N TYR A 257 5.01 -7.06 13.16
CA TYR A 257 5.68 -6.36 12.06
C TYR A 257 6.54 -7.31 11.21
N ALA A 258 7.39 -8.13 11.84
CA ALA A 258 8.20 -9.10 11.12
C ALA A 258 7.35 -10.13 10.35
N LEU A 259 6.14 -10.45 10.83
CA LEU A 259 5.21 -11.33 10.13
C LEU A 259 4.54 -10.62 8.95
N SER A 260 4.14 -9.36 9.12
CA SER A 260 3.59 -8.53 8.04
C SER A 260 4.57 -8.37 6.89
N ASP A 261 5.86 -8.21 7.21
CA ASP A 261 6.94 -8.04 6.25
C ASP A 261 7.21 -9.30 5.40
N VAL A 262 6.77 -10.47 5.85
CA VAL A 262 6.92 -11.74 5.11
C VAL A 262 5.62 -12.26 4.51
N TYR A 263 4.48 -11.64 4.81
CA TYR A 263 3.16 -12.14 4.41
C TYR A 263 2.82 -12.04 2.91
N PRO A 264 3.43 -11.19 2.06
CA PRO A 264 3.15 -11.28 0.61
C PRO A 264 3.87 -12.46 -0.08
N ALA A 265 4.62 -13.32 0.63
CA ALA A 265 5.52 -14.30 0.01
C ALA A 265 5.13 -15.79 0.13
N PHE A 266 4.14 -16.22 0.92
CA PHE A 266 3.89 -17.67 1.11
C PHE A 266 2.41 -18.05 1.33
N SER A 267 2.00 -19.18 0.74
CA SER A 267 0.69 -19.82 0.91
C SER A 267 0.64 -20.88 2.02
N ASP A 268 1.68 -20.99 2.84
CA ASP A 268 1.85 -22.02 3.88
C ASP A 268 2.23 -21.37 5.23
N GLU A 269 1.37 -21.53 6.23
CA GLU A 269 1.49 -20.94 7.57
C GLU A 269 2.77 -21.36 8.32
N THR A 270 3.25 -22.58 8.08
CA THR A 270 4.45 -23.12 8.74
C THR A 270 5.72 -22.41 8.27
N ASN A 271 5.76 -22.04 6.98
CA ASN A 271 6.85 -21.29 6.38
C ASN A 271 6.84 -19.82 6.81
N ALA A 272 5.67 -19.22 7.04
CA ALA A 272 5.55 -17.84 7.50
C ALA A 272 6.13 -17.65 8.92
N ILE A 273 5.86 -18.56 9.86
CA ILE A 273 6.39 -18.47 11.23
C ILE A 273 7.91 -18.67 11.27
N ARG A 274 8.45 -19.63 10.50
CA ARG A 274 9.90 -19.84 10.40
C ARG A 274 10.61 -18.62 9.82
N THR A 275 10.02 -18.01 8.79
CA THR A 275 10.59 -16.83 8.12
C THR A 275 10.48 -15.58 8.99
N ARG A 276 9.37 -15.40 9.72
CA ARG A 276 9.24 -14.38 10.77
C ARG A 276 10.35 -14.54 11.82
N ASN A 277 10.59 -15.75 12.31
CA ASN A 277 11.64 -16.00 13.30
C ASN A 277 13.04 -15.70 12.75
N ALA A 278 13.32 -16.06 11.50
CA ALA A 278 14.58 -15.68 10.85
C ALA A 278 14.73 -14.15 10.77
N LYS A 279 13.65 -13.42 10.44
CA LYS A 279 13.64 -11.95 10.44
C LYS A 279 13.89 -11.33 11.82
N LEU A 280 13.35 -11.93 12.88
CA LEU A 280 13.62 -11.47 14.25
C LEU A 280 15.04 -11.80 14.74
N LEU A 281 15.69 -12.82 14.19
CA LEU A 281 17.09 -13.14 14.48
C LEU A 281 18.06 -12.22 13.72
N GLU A 282 17.71 -11.86 12.48
CA GLU A 282 18.57 -11.05 11.62
C GLU A 282 18.38 -9.54 11.84
N SER A 283 17.14 -9.11 12.11
CA SER A 283 16.72 -7.69 12.14
C SER A 283 15.79 -7.37 13.31
N GLY A 284 15.75 -8.23 14.34
CA GLY A 284 14.85 -8.06 15.47
C GLY A 284 15.05 -6.77 16.26
N TYR A 285 16.26 -6.18 16.21
CA TYR A 285 16.54 -4.90 16.84
C TYR A 285 15.69 -3.76 16.25
N ASP A 286 15.51 -3.73 14.94
CA ASP A 286 14.76 -2.67 14.27
C ASP A 286 13.25 -2.86 14.43
N TYR A 287 12.78 -4.11 14.38
CA TYR A 287 11.38 -4.41 14.71
C TYR A 287 11.05 -4.05 16.16
N ALA A 288 11.99 -4.17 17.10
CA ALA A 288 11.81 -3.73 18.48
C ALA A 288 11.69 -2.20 18.60
N ARG A 289 12.48 -1.44 17.83
CA ARG A 289 12.38 0.02 17.78
C ARG A 289 11.03 0.48 17.22
N LEU A 290 10.57 -0.16 16.14
CA LEU A 290 9.23 0.07 15.58
C LEU A 290 8.13 -0.26 16.59
N ALA A 291 8.26 -1.39 17.28
CA ALA A 291 7.35 -1.79 18.34
C ALA A 291 7.29 -0.75 19.47
N ILE A 292 8.42 -0.19 19.90
CA ILE A 292 8.40 0.84 20.94
C ILE A 292 7.69 2.11 20.47
N ARG A 293 7.92 2.58 19.24
CA ARG A 293 7.22 3.75 18.71
C ARG A 293 5.71 3.52 18.68
N GLY A 294 5.28 2.34 18.22
CA GLY A 294 3.88 1.93 18.27
C GLY A 294 3.33 1.93 19.71
N LEU A 295 4.05 1.33 20.66
CA LEU A 295 3.63 1.26 22.06
C LEU A 295 3.62 2.63 22.76
N GLN A 296 4.57 3.51 22.45
CA GLN A 296 4.63 4.88 22.96
C GLN A 296 3.40 5.68 22.51
N ASN A 297 3.04 5.61 21.22
CA ASN A 297 1.85 6.28 20.70
C ASN A 297 0.58 5.73 21.36
N ASN A 298 0.44 4.40 21.46
CA ASN A 298 -0.70 3.77 22.13
C ASN A 298 -0.77 4.13 23.62
N CYS A 299 0.36 4.28 24.29
CA CYS A 299 0.41 4.76 25.68
C CYS A 299 -0.04 6.23 25.79
N GLN A 300 0.38 7.10 24.88
CA GLN A 300 -0.04 8.52 24.85
C GLN A 300 -1.55 8.66 24.60
N GLU A 301 -2.14 7.78 23.80
CA GLU A 301 -3.57 7.75 23.50
C GLU A 301 -4.41 7.03 24.58
N GLY A 302 -3.80 6.60 25.69
CA GLY A 302 -4.50 5.85 26.74
C GLY A 302 -4.86 4.40 26.36
N LEU A 303 -4.40 3.94 25.20
CA LEU A 303 -4.60 2.59 24.66
C LEU A 303 -3.53 1.58 25.12
N GLY A 304 -2.58 1.97 25.97
CA GLY A 304 -1.53 1.08 26.49
C GLY A 304 -2.06 -0.24 27.09
N ARG A 305 -3.27 -0.21 27.70
CA ARG A 305 -3.91 -1.40 28.28
C ARG A 305 -4.23 -2.48 27.24
N VAL A 306 -4.47 -2.11 25.97
CA VAL A 306 -4.69 -3.07 24.87
C VAL A 306 -3.46 -3.96 24.67
N PHE A 307 -2.28 -3.43 24.97
CA PHE A 307 -1.00 -4.14 24.90
C PHE A 307 -0.54 -4.69 26.25
N GLY A 308 -1.44 -4.72 27.25
CA GLY A 308 -1.12 -5.19 28.60
C GLY A 308 -0.23 -4.24 29.40
N LEU A 309 -0.17 -2.95 29.01
CA LEU A 309 0.65 -1.93 29.69
C LEU A 309 -0.22 -1.05 30.58
N GLN A 310 0.20 -0.85 31.83
CA GLN A 310 -0.40 0.13 32.74
C GLN A 310 0.39 1.44 32.68
N GLU A 311 -0.11 2.46 33.37
CA GLU A 311 0.48 3.80 33.36
C GLU A 311 1.98 3.80 33.70
N LYS A 312 2.37 2.98 34.69
CA LYS A 312 3.78 2.82 35.10
C LYS A 312 4.65 2.22 33.99
N GLU A 313 4.14 1.29 33.19
CA GLU A 313 4.86 0.74 32.02
C GLU A 313 4.95 1.78 30.90
N CYS A 314 3.88 2.53 30.66
CA CYS A 314 3.84 3.60 29.67
C CYS A 314 4.82 4.73 30.00
N GLN A 315 5.00 5.05 31.28
CA GLN A 315 6.02 6.02 31.73
C GLN A 315 7.45 5.52 31.52
N ILE A 316 7.69 4.21 31.59
CA ILE A 316 9.02 3.63 31.29
C ILE A 316 9.26 3.70 29.78
N LEU A 317 8.27 3.34 28.97
CA LEU A 317 8.34 3.41 27.51
C LEU A 317 8.53 4.83 27.00
N SER A 318 7.85 5.83 27.56
CA SER A 318 7.95 7.23 27.09
C SER A 318 9.35 7.84 27.27
N ARG A 319 10.15 7.32 28.19
CA ARG A 319 11.54 7.75 28.41
C ARG A 319 12.54 7.10 27.45
N TYR A 320 12.14 6.03 26.77
CA TYR A 320 12.99 5.42 25.77
C TYR A 320 13.14 6.36 24.58
N GLN A 321 14.38 6.73 24.30
CA GLN A 321 14.73 7.45 23.09
C GLN A 321 15.64 6.60 22.23
N ASP A 322 15.37 6.65 20.95
CA ASP A 322 16.07 5.89 19.95
C ASP A 322 17.46 6.50 19.74
N ARG A 323 18.51 5.79 20.14
CA ARG A 323 19.91 6.25 20.04
C ARG A 323 20.58 5.75 18.78
#